data_AF-X1HTI8-F1
#
_entry.id   AF-X1HTI8-F1
#
_cell.length_a   1.000
_cell.length_b   1.000
_cell.length_c   1.000
_cell.angle_alpha   90.00
_cell.angle_beta   90.00
_cell.angle_gamma   90.00
#
_symmetry.space_group_name_H-M   'P 1'
#
loop_
_entity.id
_entity.type
_entity.pdbx_description
1 polymer ?
#
loop_
_entity_poly.entity_id
_entity_poly.type
_entity_poly.pdbx_seq_one_letter_code
_entity_poly.pdbx_strand_id
1 'polypeptide(L)'
;ISYYFKKNQEWKSAVSLWREMTSSEAQSKDLLLSFRELAMYLEHKEKKYEEARKVAEEGYVLSLDFSSYYEKDFTHRRERLKRKIQGQKEKKK
;
A
#
# COMPACT_ATOMS: atom_id res chain seq x y z
N ILE A 1 15.97 5.06 -4.00
CA ILE A 1 15.95 4.03 -5.08
C ILE A 1 14.51 3.72 -5.54
N SER A 2 13.56 3.42 -4.65
CA SER A 2 12.15 3.22 -5.05
C SER A 2 11.51 4.44 -5.75
N TYR A 3 11.81 5.66 -5.27
CA TYR A 3 11.36 6.91 -5.91
C TYR A 3 11.90 7.06 -7.35
N TYR A 4 13.14 6.64 -7.59
CA TYR A 4 13.77 6.69 -8.92
C TYR A 4 13.07 5.75 -9.92
N PHE A 5 12.80 4.51 -9.52
CA PHE A 5 12.06 3.57 -10.36
C PHE A 5 10.61 4.01 -10.61
N LYS A 6 9.94 4.54 -9.57
CA LYS A 6 8.60 5.13 -9.72
C LYS A 6 8.59 6.32 -10.69
N LYS A 7 9.60 7.19 -10.62
CA LYS A 7 9.76 8.34 -11.53
C LYS A 7 10.02 7.91 -12.97
N ASN A 8 10.73 6.81 -13.17
CA ASN A 8 11.04 6.24 -14.49
C ASN A 8 10.00 5.23 -15.00
N GLN A 9 8.86 5.08 -14.31
CA GLN A 9 7.80 4.12 -14.65
C GLN A 9 8.25 2.64 -14.71
N GLU A 10 9.36 2.32 -14.05
CA GLU A 10 9.90 0.96 -13.92
C GLU A 10 9.15 0.22 -12.80
N TRP A 11 7.86 0.00 -13.03
CA TRP A 11 6.93 -0.49 -12.00
C TRP A 11 7.30 -1.88 -11.50
N LYS A 12 7.80 -2.78 -12.36
CA LYS A 12 8.17 -4.15 -11.97
C LYS A 12 9.30 -4.14 -10.93
N SER A 13 10.36 -3.37 -11.19
CA SER A 13 11.49 -3.23 -10.29
C SER A 13 11.11 -2.54 -8.98
N ALA A 14 10.26 -1.50 -9.06
CA ALA A 14 9.75 -0.82 -7.87
C ALA A 14 8.91 -1.76 -6.98
N VAL A 15 8.01 -2.55 -7.58
CA VAL A 15 7.15 -3.51 -6.86
C VAL A 15 7.98 -4.63 -6.24
N SER A 16 8.99 -5.15 -6.94
CA SER A 16 9.89 -6.16 -6.39
C SER A 16 10.57 -5.65 -5.12
N LEU A 17 11.12 -4.43 -5.16
CA LEU A 17 11.77 -3.81 -4.01
C LEU A 17 10.77 -3.56 -2.88
N TRP A 18 9.56 -3.08 -3.17
CA TRP A 18 8.56 -2.87 -2.12
C TRP A 18 8.16 -4.17 -1.45
N ARG A 19 7.97 -5.26 -2.21
CA ARG A 19 7.63 -6.59 -1.67
C ARG A 19 8.74 -7.15 -0.80
N GLU A 20 9.98 -6.98 -1.22
CA GLU A 20 11.15 -7.37 -0.43
C GLU A 20 11.19 -6.59 0.88
N MET A 21 11.04 -5.27 0.82
CA MET A 21 11.02 -4.42 2.01
C MET A 21 9.87 -4.78 2.96
N THR A 22 8.66 -4.99 2.45
CA THR A 22 7.50 -5.38 3.28
C THR A 22 7.64 -6.75 3.94
N SER A 23 8.59 -7.58 3.50
CA SER A 23 8.91 -8.86 4.16
C SER A 23 9.86 -8.71 5.36
N SER A 24 10.39 -7.50 5.60
CA SER A 24 11.28 -7.23 6.74
C SER A 24 10.51 -6.97 8.03
N GLU A 25 11.02 -7.50 9.15
CA GLU A 25 10.44 -7.30 10.48
C GLU A 25 10.84 -5.97 11.14
N ALA A 26 11.81 -5.25 10.57
CA ALA A 26 12.34 -4.03 11.16
C ALA A 26 11.48 -2.80 10.83
N GLN A 27 10.74 -2.30 11.82
CA GLN A 27 9.93 -1.10 11.72
C GLN A 27 10.79 0.12 11.33
N SER A 28 10.53 0.71 10.17
CA SER A 28 11.27 1.87 9.65
C SER A 28 10.38 2.74 8.76
N LYS A 29 10.79 4.00 8.55
CA LYS A 29 10.07 4.90 7.62
C LYS A 29 10.09 4.38 6.18
N ASP A 30 11.16 3.69 5.77
CA ASP A 30 11.27 3.11 4.43
C ASP A 30 10.37 1.87 4.26
N LEU A 31 10.18 1.09 5.33
CA LEU A 31 9.19 0.02 5.37
C LEU A 31 7.78 0.57 5.17
N LEU A 32 7.39 1.60 5.94
CA LEU A 32 6.07 2.23 5.82
C LEU A 32 5.85 2.89 4.45
N LEU A 33 6.89 3.53 3.89
CA LEU A 33 6.84 4.04 2.52
C LEU A 33 6.59 2.91 1.52
N SER A 34 7.23 1.76 1.70
CA SER A 34 7.08 0.59 0.80
C SER A 34 5.67 0.01 0.88
N PHE A 35 5.10 -0.15 2.07
CA PHE A 35 3.69 -0.53 2.24
C PHE A 35 2.75 0.45 1.54
N ARG A 36 2.98 1.75 1.72
CA ARG A 36 2.15 2.80 1.10
C ARG A 36 2.20 2.73 -0.42
N GLU A 37 3.40 2.63 -0.99
CA GLU A 37 3.58 2.61 -2.44
C GLU A 37 3.06 1.30 -3.07
N LEU A 38 3.26 0.16 -2.41
CA LEU A 38 2.70 -1.12 -2.85
C LEU A 38 1.17 -1.11 -2.85
N ALA A 39 0.55 -0.60 -1.78
CA ALA A 39 -0.90 -0.44 -1.72
C ALA A 39 -1.42 0.50 -2.83
N MET A 40 -0.72 1.61 -3.09
CA MET A 40 -1.05 2.52 -4.19
C MET A 40 -0.96 1.85 -5.56
N TYR A 41 0.08 1.06 -5.80
CA TYR A 41 0.26 0.35 -7.06
C TYR A 41 -0.87 -0.67 -7.28
N LEU A 42 -1.14 -1.50 -6.28
CA LEU A 42 -2.22 -2.48 -6.33
C LEU A 42 -3.60 -1.83 -6.54
N GLU A 43 -3.83 -0.68 -5.88
CA GLU A 43 -5.07 0.09 -6.03
C GLU A 43 -5.22 0.73 -7.42
N HIS A 44 -4.19 1.46 -7.87
CA HIS A 44 -4.34 2.34 -9.03
C HIS A 44 -3.99 1.66 -10.34
N LYS A 45 -2.96 0.80 -10.36
CA LYS A 45 -2.47 0.12 -11.55
C LYS A 45 -3.14 -1.23 -11.75
N GLU A 46 -3.08 -2.10 -10.75
CA GLU A 46 -3.57 -3.48 -10.88
C GLU A 46 -5.07 -3.63 -10.58
N LYS A 47 -5.70 -2.63 -9.95
CA LYS A 47 -7.09 -2.68 -9.48
C LYS A 47 -7.41 -3.86 -8.55
N LYS A 48 -6.39 -4.44 -7.91
CA LYS A 48 -6.51 -5.53 -6.93
C LYS A 48 -6.87 -4.97 -5.56
N TYR A 49 -8.10 -4.48 -5.41
CA TYR A 49 -8.49 -3.71 -4.24
C TYR A 49 -8.42 -4.49 -2.92
N GLU A 50 -8.72 -5.79 -2.93
CA GLU A 50 -8.60 -6.65 -1.74
C GLU A 50 -7.12 -6.81 -1.31
N GLU A 51 -6.22 -7.04 -2.27
CA GLU A 51 -4.77 -7.12 -1.99
C GLU A 51 -4.22 -5.78 -1.50
N ALA A 52 -4.59 -4.68 -2.17
CA ALA A 52 -4.23 -3.33 -1.74
C ALA A 52 -4.70 -3.03 -0.32
N ARG A 53 -5.87 -3.55 0.09
CA ARG A 53 -6.42 -3.33 1.43
C ARG A 53 -5.60 -4.08 2.47
N LYS A 54 -5.23 -5.34 2.22
CA LYS A 54 -4.37 -6.12 3.13
C LYS A 54 -3.03 -5.44 3.36
N VAL A 55 -2.35 -5.02 2.29
CA VAL A 55 -1.09 -4.28 2.37
C VAL A 55 -1.25 -2.97 3.15
N ALA A 56 -2.34 -2.23 2.94
CA ALA A 56 -2.61 -1.01 3.69
C ALA A 56 -2.95 -1.26 5.17
N GLU A 57 -3.47 -2.44 5.52
CA GLU A 57 -3.78 -2.84 6.89
C GLU A 57 -2.53 -3.25 7.66
N GLU A 58 -1.62 -4.00 7.04
CA GLU A 58 -0.29 -4.30 7.60
C GLU A 58 0.52 -3.01 7.83
N GLY A 59 0.55 -2.13 6.82
CA GLY A 59 1.18 -0.81 6.95
C GLY A 59 0.57 0.06 8.05
N TYR A 60 -0.75 -0.03 8.27
CA TYR A 60 -1.42 0.65 9.38
C TYR A 60 -0.92 0.13 10.73
N VAL A 61 -0.94 -1.19 10.94
CA VAL A 61 -0.49 -1.80 12.21
C VAL A 61 0.96 -1.42 12.51
N LEU A 62 1.83 -1.47 11.50
CA LEU A 62 3.24 -1.07 11.64
C LEU A 62 3.44 0.44 11.78
N SER A 63 2.43 1.26 11.52
CA SER A 63 2.55 2.71 11.72
C SER A 63 2.14 3.16 13.11
N LEU A 64 1.33 2.34 13.82
CA LEU A 64 0.85 2.62 15.17
C LEU A 64 2.01 2.91 16.12
N ASP A 65 1.88 4.00 16.87
CA ASP A 65 2.85 4.47 17.87
C ASP A 65 4.25 4.78 17.31
N PHE A 66 4.41 4.72 15.98
CA PHE A 66 5.67 4.99 15.29
C PHE A 66 5.59 6.23 14.39
N SER A 67 4.48 6.40 13.68
CA SER A 67 4.30 7.55 12.79
C SER A 67 2.83 7.92 12.56
N SER A 68 2.38 8.96 13.26
CA SER A 68 1.05 9.56 13.10
C SER A 68 0.74 10.01 11.66
N TYR A 69 1.76 10.32 10.86
CA TYR A 69 1.60 10.64 9.44
C TYR A 69 1.13 9.41 8.64
N TYR A 70 1.84 8.29 8.80
CA TYR A 70 1.51 7.06 8.09
C TYR A 70 0.23 6.42 8.63
N GLU A 71 -0.04 6.50 9.93
CA GLU A 71 -1.32 6.07 10.51
C GLU A 71 -2.51 6.73 9.80
N LYS A 72 -2.45 8.05 9.62
CA LYS A 72 -3.48 8.81 8.91
C LYS A 72 -3.56 8.44 7.42
N ASP A 73 -2.42 8.27 6.74
CA ASP A 73 -2.41 7.84 5.32
C ASP A 73 -3.08 6.47 5.16
N PHE A 74 -2.68 5.49 5.97
CA PHE A 74 -3.21 4.14 5.89
C PHE A 74 -4.68 4.06 6.31
N THR A 75 -5.10 4.85 7.31
CA THR A 75 -6.52 4.95 7.70
C THR A 75 -7.40 5.38 6.53
N HIS A 76 -7.10 6.53 5.92
CA HIS A 76 -7.86 7.03 4.77
C HIS A 76 -7.83 6.06 3.57
N ARG A 77 -6.69 5.40 3.35
CA ARG A 77 -6.52 4.43 2.26
C ARG A 77 -7.38 3.19 2.46
N ARG A 78 -7.41 2.62 3.67
CA ARG A 78 -8.24 1.46 4.03
C ARG A 78 -9.73 1.77 3.83
N GLU A 79 -10.19 2.94 4.28
CA GLU A 79 -11.57 3.38 4.10
C GLU A 79 -11.94 3.52 2.62
N ARG A 80 -11.07 4.18 1.82
CA ARG A 80 -11.27 4.34 0.38
C ARG A 80 -11.34 2.98 -0.32
N LEU A 81 -10.46 2.04 0.03
CA LEU A 81 -10.44 0.69 -0.54
C LEU A 81 -11.69 -0.11 -0.16
N LYS A 82 -12.17 0.01 1.09
CA LYS A 82 -13.43 -0.60 1.53
C LYS A 82 -14.61 -0.16 0.64
N ARG A 83 -14.71 1.15 0.34
CA ARG A 83 -15.74 1.70 -0.55
C ARG A 83 -15.63 1.15 -1.98
N LYS A 84 -14.40 1.04 -2.52
CA LYS A 84 -14.16 0.48 -3.87
C LYS A 84 -14.53 -1.00 -3.97
N ILE A 85 -14.17 -1.79 -2.96
CA ILE A 85 -14.51 -3.22 -2.88
C ILE A 85 -16.03 -3.39 -2.84
N GLN A 86 -16.71 -2.62 -2.00
CA GLN A 86 -18.17 -2.65 -1.90
C GLN A 86 -18.82 -2.31 -3.24
N GLY A 87 -18.40 -1.22 -3.89
CA GLY A 87 -18.91 -0.84 -5.21
C GLY A 87 -18.61 -1.86 -6.32
N GLN A 88 -17.54 -2.66 -6.22
CA GLN A 88 -17.30 -3.78 -7.13
C GLN A 88 -18.25 -4.96 -6.90
N LYS A 89 -18.61 -5.25 -5.65
CA LYS A 89 -19.54 -6.33 -5.30
C LYS A 89 -20.96 -6.00 -5.79
N GLU A 90 -21.39 -4.76 -5.62
CA GLU A 90 -22.71 -4.30 -6.06
C GLU A 90 -22.87 -4.35 -7.59
N LYS A 91 -21.81 -4.05 -8.34
CA LYS A 91 -21.81 -4.14 -9.81
C LYS A 91 -21.81 -5.57 -10.38
N LYS A 92 -21.46 -6.56 -9.56
CA LYS A 92 -21.42 -7.98 -9.95
C LYS A 92 -22.73 -8.73 -9.62
N LYS A 93 -23.66 -8.06 -8.95
CA LYS A 93 -24.98 -8.58 -8.59
C LYS A 93 -25.99 -8.16 -9.65
#